data_AF-A0A5J4PBN5-F1
#
_entry.id   AF-A0A5J4PBN5-F1
#
_cell.length_a   1.000
_cell.length_b   1.000
_cell.length_c   1.000
_cell.angle_alpha   90.00
_cell.angle_beta   90.00
_cell.angle_gamma   90.00
#
_symmetry.space_group_name_H-M   'P 1'
#
loop_
_entity.id
_entity.type
_entity.pdbx_description
1 polymer ?
#
loop_
_entity_poly.entity_id
_entity_poly.type
_entity_poly.pdbx_seq_one_letter_code
_entity_poly.pdbx_strand_id
1 'polypeptide(L)'
;INNGPSERVGILAGDRIIAINDTVIAGVKMSNEKIMSRLRGPKGTEINLTIIRKGVNEPLTFIVKRNKIPLYSINAFYMIQPKIGYIRIEHFGTTTVNEFREALTKLQKEGMKDLILDLQENGGGYLNAAIDITNEFLAQKELIVYTEGRAANRSESLAKGDGKFQKGRIVLLVNEHTASASEIVSGAIQDWDRGVIVGRRSFGKG
;
A
#
# COMPACT_ATOMS: atom_id res chain seq x y z
N ILE A 1 7.55 -3.32 -12.56
CA ILE A 1 7.12 -3.75 -11.21
C ILE A 1 7.87 -5.03 -10.93
N ASN A 2 8.73 -4.99 -9.91
CA ASN A 2 9.50 -6.15 -9.48
C ASN A 2 8.53 -7.29 -9.15
N ASN A 3 8.80 -8.49 -9.63
CA ASN A 3 7.95 -9.68 -9.59
C ASN A 3 6.60 -9.58 -10.34
N GLY A 4 6.45 -8.63 -11.26
CA GLY A 4 5.27 -8.50 -12.11
C GLY A 4 5.21 -9.56 -13.23
N PRO A 5 4.01 -9.82 -13.83
CA PRO A 5 3.88 -10.74 -14.97
C PRO A 5 4.81 -10.43 -16.15
N SER A 6 4.95 -9.15 -16.49
CA SER A 6 5.78 -8.70 -17.62
C SER A 6 7.28 -8.87 -17.36
N GLU A 7 7.73 -8.65 -16.12
CA GLU A 7 9.15 -8.83 -15.76
C GLU A 7 9.54 -10.31 -15.81
N ARG A 8 8.65 -11.21 -15.34
CA ARG A 8 8.88 -12.66 -15.38
C ARG A 8 9.12 -13.22 -16.79
N VAL A 9 8.57 -12.57 -17.81
CA VAL A 9 8.75 -12.97 -19.20
C VAL A 9 9.86 -12.18 -19.90
N GLY A 10 10.56 -11.28 -19.21
CA GLY A 10 11.70 -10.56 -19.74
C GLY A 10 11.38 -9.26 -20.48
N ILE A 11 10.19 -8.67 -20.27
CA ILE A 11 9.90 -7.31 -20.73
C ILE A 11 10.63 -6.32 -19.81
N LEU A 12 11.32 -5.36 -20.41
CA LEU A 12 12.20 -4.41 -19.72
C LEU A 12 11.64 -2.99 -19.75
N ALA A 13 12.12 -2.15 -18.83
CA ALA A 13 11.84 -0.72 -18.87
C ALA A 13 12.35 -0.11 -20.18
N GLY A 14 11.51 0.70 -20.84
CA GLY A 14 11.82 1.31 -22.14
C GLY A 14 11.33 0.49 -23.35
N ASP A 15 10.84 -0.73 -23.17
CA ASP A 15 10.15 -1.46 -24.23
C ASP A 15 8.85 -0.75 -24.64
N ARG A 16 8.57 -0.71 -25.94
CA ARG A 16 7.36 -0.08 -26.49
C ARG A 16 6.40 -1.14 -26.99
N ILE A 17 5.24 -1.29 -26.34
CA ILE A 17 4.18 -2.21 -26.81
C ILE A 17 3.56 -1.65 -28.09
N ILE A 18 3.62 -2.43 -29.17
CA ILE A 18 3.09 -2.07 -30.49
C ILE A 18 1.84 -2.86 -30.87
N ALA A 19 1.66 -4.07 -30.33
CA ALA A 19 0.44 -4.86 -30.51
C ALA A 19 0.08 -5.65 -29.25
N ILE A 20 -1.22 -5.89 -29.11
CA ILE A 20 -1.83 -6.73 -28.07
C ILE A 20 -2.69 -7.77 -28.77
N ASN A 21 -2.32 -9.04 -28.62
CA ASN A 21 -2.87 -10.17 -29.38
C ASN A 21 -2.73 -9.91 -30.89
N ASP A 22 -3.85 -9.85 -31.59
CA ASP A 22 -3.99 -9.58 -33.01
C ASP A 22 -4.17 -8.09 -33.34
N THR A 23 -4.21 -7.22 -32.33
CA THR A 23 -4.54 -5.81 -32.50
C THR A 23 -3.30 -4.92 -32.36
N VAL A 24 -2.94 -4.20 -33.42
CA VAL A 24 -1.94 -3.12 -33.38
C VAL A 24 -2.48 -1.94 -32.57
N ILE A 25 -1.68 -1.45 -31.62
CA ILE A 25 -2.03 -0.32 -30.74
C ILE A 25 -1.16 0.92 -30.98
N ALA A 26 0.01 0.78 -31.61
CA ALA A 26 0.89 1.89 -31.93
C ALA A 26 0.42 2.62 -33.20
N GLY A 27 0.48 3.96 -33.21
CA GLY A 27 0.19 4.78 -34.39
C GLY A 27 -1.29 4.90 -34.77
N VAL A 28 -2.20 4.22 -34.08
CA VAL A 28 -3.63 4.17 -34.43
C VAL A 28 -4.53 5.11 -33.59
N LYS A 29 -3.93 6.07 -32.88
CA LYS A 29 -4.63 7.03 -31.99
C LYS A 29 -5.58 6.37 -30.96
N MET A 30 -5.27 5.14 -30.53
CA MET A 30 -6.04 4.45 -29.51
C MET A 30 -5.88 5.14 -28.16
N SER A 31 -6.97 5.36 -27.43
CA SER A 31 -6.92 5.99 -26.11
C SER A 31 -6.24 5.09 -25.07
N ASN A 32 -5.63 5.71 -24.06
CA ASN A 32 -4.99 5.00 -22.95
C ASN A 32 -5.95 4.05 -22.24
N GLU A 33 -7.20 4.47 -22.02
CA GLU A 33 -8.23 3.63 -21.40
C GLU A 33 -8.49 2.34 -22.19
N LYS A 34 -8.57 2.45 -23.53
CA LYS A 34 -8.81 1.31 -24.42
C LYS A 34 -7.59 0.39 -24.53
N ILE A 35 -6.38 0.93 -24.41
CA ILE A 35 -5.16 0.12 -24.31
C ILE A 35 -5.15 -0.65 -22.98
N MET A 36 -5.44 0.04 -21.87
CA MET A 36 -5.47 -0.56 -20.54
C MET A 36 -6.55 -1.65 -20.40
N SER A 37 -7.72 -1.47 -21.02
CA SER A 37 -8.78 -2.48 -21.00
C SER A 37 -8.39 -3.76 -21.75
N ARG A 38 -7.56 -3.67 -22.79
CA ARG A 38 -7.02 -4.83 -23.52
C ARG A 38 -5.90 -5.55 -22.76
N LEU A 39 -5.03 -4.78 -22.09
CA LEU A 39 -3.97 -5.33 -21.25
C LEU A 39 -4.54 -6.09 -20.04
N ARG A 40 -5.60 -5.55 -19.44
CA ARG A 40 -6.34 -6.18 -18.33
C ARG A 40 -7.21 -7.34 -18.83
N GLY A 41 -7.53 -8.26 -17.93
CA GLY A 41 -8.34 -9.44 -18.22
C GLY A 41 -8.35 -10.40 -17.04
N PRO A 42 -9.10 -11.51 -17.12
CA PRO A 42 -9.23 -12.44 -16.01
C PRO A 42 -7.88 -13.02 -15.60
N LYS A 43 -7.66 -13.15 -14.29
CA LYS A 43 -6.44 -13.76 -13.73
C LYS A 43 -6.23 -15.15 -14.32
N GLY A 44 -4.99 -15.45 -14.72
CA GLY A 44 -4.61 -16.75 -15.27
C GLY A 44 -4.74 -16.86 -16.78
N THR A 45 -5.45 -15.94 -17.44
CA THR A 45 -5.52 -15.89 -18.91
C THR A 45 -4.21 -15.37 -19.51
N GLU A 46 -3.93 -15.74 -20.74
CA GLU A 46 -2.73 -15.29 -21.46
C GLU A 46 -3.05 -14.10 -22.37
N ILE A 47 -2.01 -13.32 -22.63
CA ILE A 47 -2.04 -12.20 -23.58
C ILE A 47 -0.72 -12.20 -24.35
N ASN A 48 -0.80 -12.03 -25.66
CA ASN A 48 0.40 -11.90 -26.49
C ASN A 48 0.73 -10.42 -26.63
N LEU A 49 1.93 -10.03 -26.22
CA LEU A 49 2.42 -8.67 -26.37
C LEU A 49 3.55 -8.64 -27.39
N THR A 50 3.41 -7.79 -28.40
CA THR A 50 4.48 -7.50 -29.34
C THR A 50 5.10 -6.15 -28.97
N ILE A 51 6.41 -6.14 -28.72
CA ILE A 51 7.16 -4.96 -28.29
C ILE A 51 8.32 -4.64 -29.24
N ILE A 52 8.70 -3.37 -29.28
CA ILE A 52 9.97 -2.91 -29.87
C ILE A 52 10.92 -2.57 -28.72
N ARG A 53 12.12 -3.16 -28.77
CA ARG A 53 13.21 -2.90 -27.83
C ARG A 53 14.33 -2.13 -28.53
N LYS A 54 14.82 -1.06 -27.89
CA LYS A 54 15.96 -0.30 -28.42
C LYS A 54 17.17 -1.21 -28.59
N GLY A 55 17.77 -1.21 -29.78
CA GLY A 55 18.94 -2.03 -30.12
C GLY A 55 18.62 -3.45 -30.60
N VAL A 56 17.34 -3.82 -30.70
CA VAL A 56 16.90 -5.07 -31.34
C VAL A 56 16.15 -4.71 -32.63
N ASN A 57 16.59 -5.28 -33.75
CA ASN A 57 16.05 -4.92 -35.07
C ASN A 57 14.63 -5.44 -35.29
N GLU A 58 14.33 -6.63 -34.76
CA GLU A 58 13.03 -7.28 -34.93
C GLU A 58 12.11 -7.08 -33.71
N PRO A 59 10.78 -6.97 -33.91
CA PRO A 59 9.82 -7.00 -32.81
C PRO A 59 9.92 -8.29 -31.99
N LEU A 60 9.80 -8.16 -30.67
CA LEU A 60 9.79 -9.30 -29.75
C LEU A 60 8.36 -9.60 -29.33
N THR A 61 7.99 -10.89 -29.30
CA THR A 61 6.68 -11.36 -28.84
C THR A 61 6.81 -12.09 -27.52
N PHE A 62 5.98 -11.72 -26.56
CA PHE A 62 5.93 -12.32 -25.22
C PHE A 62 4.51 -12.81 -24.92
N ILE A 63 4.39 -14.07 -24.51
CA ILE A 63 3.15 -14.60 -23.95
C ILE A 63 3.16 -14.28 -22.45
N VAL A 64 2.30 -13.38 -22.02
CA VAL A 64 2.20 -12.95 -20.63
C VAL A 64 0.99 -13.57 -19.98
N LYS A 65 1.19 -14.36 -18.92
CA LYS A 65 0.08 -14.84 -18.10
C LYS A 65 -0.40 -13.71 -17.19
N ARG A 66 -1.62 -13.22 -17.41
CA ARG A 66 -2.25 -12.18 -16.58
C ARG A 66 -2.28 -12.66 -15.13
N ASN A 67 -1.76 -11.85 -14.24
CA ASN A 67 -1.85 -12.07 -12.81
C ASN A 67 -2.18 -10.76 -12.12
N LYS A 68 -2.58 -10.83 -10.84
CA LYS A 68 -2.63 -9.63 -10.01
C LYS A 68 -1.23 -9.01 -9.99
N ILE A 69 -1.17 -7.73 -10.34
CA ILE A 69 0.01 -6.92 -10.04
C ILE A 69 -0.05 -6.67 -8.52
N PRO A 70 0.98 -7.03 -7.75
CA PRO A 70 1.01 -6.65 -6.34
C PRO A 70 1.06 -5.13 -6.27
N LEU A 71 -0.04 -4.51 -5.83
CA LEU A 71 -0.06 -3.13 -5.40
C LEU A 71 0.34 -3.16 -3.93
N TYR A 72 1.63 -2.95 -3.67
CA TYR A 72 2.14 -2.86 -2.31
C TYR A 72 1.59 -1.59 -1.67
N SER A 73 1.08 -1.72 -0.46
CA SER A 73 0.65 -0.60 0.37
C SER A 73 1.84 0.04 1.08
N ILE A 74 2.89 -0.73 1.34
CA ILE A 74 4.15 -0.25 1.92
C ILE A 74 5.21 -0.18 0.82
N ASN A 75 5.56 1.04 0.42
CA ASN A 75 6.55 1.29 -0.62
C ASN A 75 7.97 1.56 -0.08
N ALA A 76 8.11 1.81 1.23
CA ALA A 76 9.40 1.99 1.88
C ALA A 76 9.38 1.54 3.35
N PHE A 77 10.38 0.76 3.73
CA PHE A 77 10.74 0.53 5.13
C PHE A 77 12.26 0.32 5.27
N TYR A 78 12.88 0.94 6.28
CA TYR A 78 14.32 0.85 6.54
C TYR A 78 14.68 1.42 7.92
N MET A 79 15.89 1.14 8.40
CA MET A 79 16.47 1.81 9.58
C MET A 79 16.93 3.21 9.19
N ILE A 80 16.30 4.26 9.72
CA ILE A 80 16.67 5.66 9.42
C ILE A 80 17.82 6.14 10.30
N GLN A 81 17.92 5.61 11.52
CA GLN A 81 19.00 5.84 12.49
C GLN A 81 19.18 4.58 13.34
N PRO A 82 20.28 4.43 14.10
CA PRO A 82 20.40 3.35 15.07
C PRO A 82 19.17 3.29 15.99
N LYS A 83 18.53 2.11 16.07
CA LYS A 83 17.31 1.84 16.83
C LYS A 83 16.02 2.50 16.33
N ILE A 84 16.05 3.33 15.29
CA ILE A 84 14.85 3.98 14.74
C ILE A 84 14.55 3.42 13.35
N GLY A 85 13.40 2.76 13.23
CA GLY A 85 12.87 2.28 11.97
C GLY A 85 11.91 3.29 11.37
N TYR A 86 11.79 3.24 10.05
CA TYR A 86 10.84 4.03 9.27
C TYR A 86 9.99 3.09 8.44
N ILE A 87 8.68 3.32 8.38
CA ILE A 87 7.73 2.63 7.51
C ILE A 87 6.81 3.68 6.89
N ARG A 88 6.66 3.66 5.56
CA ARG A 88 5.70 4.48 4.82
C ARG A 88 4.55 3.64 4.31
N ILE A 89 3.33 4.02 4.66
CA ILE A 89 2.10 3.41 4.14
C ILE A 89 1.47 4.39 3.15
N GLU A 90 1.42 4.01 1.87
CA GLU A 90 0.89 4.87 0.80
C GLU A 90 -0.65 4.83 0.73
N HIS A 91 -1.25 3.68 1.02
CA HIS A 91 -2.70 3.50 1.11
C HIS A 91 -3.04 2.24 1.94
N PHE A 92 -4.26 2.14 2.46
CA PHE A 92 -4.72 0.94 3.17
C PHE A 92 -5.40 -0.06 2.20
N GLY A 93 -4.62 -1.02 1.73
CA GLY A 93 -5.03 -2.15 0.90
C GLY A 93 -5.29 -3.44 1.69
N THR A 94 -5.70 -4.50 0.98
CA THR A 94 -6.01 -5.81 1.61
C THR A 94 -4.77 -6.51 2.16
N THR A 95 -3.59 -6.15 1.68
CA THR A 95 -2.30 -6.77 2.05
C THR A 95 -1.50 -5.96 3.05
N THR A 96 -1.92 -4.73 3.37
CA THR A 96 -1.16 -3.76 4.20
C THR A 96 -0.76 -4.32 5.54
N VAL A 97 -1.66 -5.04 6.23
CA VAL A 97 -1.38 -5.59 7.57
C VAL A 97 -0.24 -6.61 7.52
N ASN A 98 -0.22 -7.47 6.49
CA ASN A 98 0.82 -8.48 6.33
C ASN A 98 2.16 -7.83 5.94
N GLU A 99 2.13 -6.87 5.02
CA GLU A 99 3.31 -6.08 4.64
C GLU A 99 3.90 -5.35 5.85
N PHE A 100 3.04 -4.73 6.67
CA PHE A 100 3.46 -4.00 7.86
C PHE A 100 4.10 -4.93 8.89
N ARG A 101 3.48 -6.07 9.18
CA ARG A 101 4.04 -7.06 10.12
C ARG A 101 5.38 -7.61 9.64
N GLU A 102 5.54 -7.81 8.34
CA GLU A 102 6.81 -8.25 7.75
C GLU A 102 7.89 -7.16 7.91
N ALA A 103 7.59 -5.91 7.53
CA ALA A 103 8.49 -4.77 7.70
C ALA A 103 8.89 -4.57 9.17
N LEU A 104 7.90 -4.57 10.07
CA LEU A 104 8.10 -4.44 11.51
C LEU A 104 9.03 -5.55 12.05
N THR A 105 8.80 -6.79 11.66
CA THR A 105 9.62 -7.94 12.09
C THR A 105 11.06 -7.82 11.58
N LYS A 106 11.26 -7.37 10.33
CA LYS A 106 12.59 -7.14 9.75
C LYS A 106 13.34 -6.04 10.50
N LEU A 107 12.70 -4.89 10.71
CA LEU A 107 13.31 -3.77 11.44
C LEU A 107 13.62 -4.14 12.91
N GLN A 108 12.75 -4.90 13.59
CA GLN A 108 13.01 -5.38 14.94
C GLN A 108 14.25 -6.30 15.00
N LYS A 109 14.44 -7.18 14.00
CA LYS A 109 15.63 -8.02 13.88
C LYS A 109 16.91 -7.20 13.63
N GLU A 110 16.78 -6.07 12.92
CA GLU A 110 17.86 -5.09 12.71
C GLU A 110 18.12 -4.19 13.92
N GLY A 111 17.38 -4.39 15.03
CA GLY A 111 17.60 -3.70 16.29
C GLY A 111 16.71 -2.47 16.52
N MET A 112 15.66 -2.28 15.71
CA MET A 112 14.66 -1.22 15.92
C MET A 112 14.04 -1.30 17.32
N LYS A 113 13.93 -0.14 17.96
CA LYS A 113 13.22 0.09 19.24
C LYS A 113 12.12 1.13 19.10
N ASP A 114 12.28 2.09 18.19
CA ASP A 114 11.34 3.18 17.94
C ASP A 114 10.96 3.22 16.46
N LEU A 115 9.76 3.71 16.15
CA LEU A 115 9.18 3.70 14.81
C LEU A 115 8.73 5.10 14.38
N ILE A 116 9.11 5.50 13.19
CA ILE A 116 8.45 6.58 12.44
C ILE A 116 7.49 5.92 11.45
N LEU A 117 6.21 6.20 11.59
CA LEU A 117 5.15 5.75 10.68
C LEU A 117 4.70 6.93 9.82
N ASP A 118 5.00 6.89 8.53
CA ASP A 118 4.68 7.96 7.61
C ASP A 118 3.36 7.68 6.88
N LEU A 119 2.36 8.53 7.16
CA LEU A 119 1.02 8.53 6.57
C LEU A 119 0.77 9.78 5.72
N GLN A 120 1.81 10.56 5.41
CA GLN A 120 1.68 11.71 4.51
C GLN A 120 1.26 11.24 3.12
N GLU A 121 0.34 11.99 2.49
CA GLU A 121 -0.27 11.63 1.19
C GLU A 121 -1.14 10.36 1.22
N ASN A 122 -1.40 9.77 2.38
CA ASN A 122 -2.25 8.59 2.49
C ASN A 122 -3.73 8.97 2.70
N GLY A 123 -4.49 8.96 1.61
CA GLY A 123 -5.94 9.25 1.62
C GLY A 123 -6.83 8.18 2.27
N GLY A 124 -6.25 7.13 2.84
CA GLY A 124 -6.95 6.08 3.58
C GLY A 124 -7.07 4.78 2.79
N GLY A 125 -8.21 4.10 2.93
CA GLY A 125 -8.47 2.79 2.32
C GLY A 125 -9.33 1.92 3.23
N TYR A 126 -9.01 0.63 3.32
CA TYR A 126 -9.82 -0.32 4.09
C TYR A 126 -9.77 -0.05 5.60
N LEU A 127 -10.95 0.15 6.18
CA LEU A 127 -11.16 0.35 7.61
C LEU A 127 -10.50 -0.75 8.46
N ASN A 128 -10.73 -2.01 8.12
CA ASN A 128 -10.19 -3.14 8.89
C ASN A 128 -8.66 -3.17 8.87
N ALA A 129 -8.03 -2.72 7.79
CA ALA A 129 -6.57 -2.62 7.73
C ALA A 129 -6.06 -1.54 8.70
N ALA A 130 -6.74 -0.39 8.80
CA ALA A 130 -6.40 0.61 9.82
C ALA A 130 -6.59 0.07 11.23
N ILE A 131 -7.71 -0.61 11.52
CA ILE A 131 -7.96 -1.22 12.83
C ILE A 131 -6.84 -2.20 13.21
N ASP A 132 -6.50 -3.12 12.31
CA ASP A 132 -5.48 -4.13 12.58
C ASP A 132 -4.06 -3.52 12.70
N ILE A 133 -3.76 -2.45 11.97
CA ILE A 133 -2.51 -1.70 12.13
C ILE A 133 -2.48 -0.97 13.48
N THR A 134 -3.55 -0.27 13.86
CA THR A 134 -3.63 0.42 15.16
C THR A 134 -3.48 -0.57 16.32
N ASN A 135 -4.08 -1.76 16.20
CA ASN A 135 -3.95 -2.84 17.17
C ASN A 135 -2.49 -3.29 17.43
N GLU A 136 -1.57 -3.05 16.49
CA GLU A 136 -0.14 -3.36 16.70
C GLU A 136 0.48 -2.51 17.82
N PHE A 137 -0.14 -1.38 18.16
CA PHE A 137 0.40 -0.37 19.07
C PHE A 137 -0.36 -0.26 20.40
N LEU A 138 -1.65 -0.60 20.42
CA LEU A 138 -2.54 -0.39 21.56
C LEU A 138 -2.65 -1.61 22.48
N ALA A 139 -2.97 -1.35 23.74
CA ALA A 139 -3.25 -2.37 24.74
C ALA A 139 -4.67 -2.93 24.58
N GLN A 140 -4.94 -4.07 25.23
CA GLN A 140 -6.24 -4.72 25.15
C GLN A 140 -7.37 -3.80 25.64
N LYS A 141 -8.49 -3.78 24.92
CA LYS A 141 -9.71 -3.00 25.18
C LYS A 141 -9.60 -1.48 24.97
N GLU A 142 -8.47 -0.96 24.52
CA GLU A 142 -8.37 0.43 24.08
C GLU A 142 -9.20 0.64 22.80
N LEU A 143 -10.03 1.69 22.78
CA LEU A 143 -10.92 1.99 21.65
C LEU A 143 -10.11 2.49 20.45
N ILE A 144 -10.21 1.82 19.30
CA ILE A 144 -9.54 2.24 18.07
C ILE A 144 -10.44 3.21 17.30
N VAL A 145 -11.68 2.81 17.08
CA VAL A 145 -12.66 3.60 16.32
C VAL A 145 -14.06 3.13 16.68
N TYR A 146 -15.03 4.02 16.57
CA TYR A 146 -16.43 3.66 16.57
C TYR A 146 -17.12 4.24 15.35
N THR A 147 -18.17 3.57 14.89
CA THR A 147 -19.07 4.07 13.85
C THR A 147 -20.44 4.26 14.46
N GLU A 148 -21.06 5.40 14.19
CA GLU A 148 -22.39 5.72 14.66
C GLU A 148 -23.18 6.37 13.53
N GLY A 149 -24.40 5.91 13.31
CA GLY A 149 -25.25 6.39 12.23
C GLY A 149 -26.63 6.79 12.73
N ARG A 150 -27.32 7.66 12.00
CA ARG A 150 -28.68 8.11 12.35
C ARG A 150 -29.67 6.97 12.61
N ALA A 151 -29.50 5.84 11.92
CA ALA A 151 -30.33 4.64 12.02
C ALA A 151 -29.55 3.39 12.47
N ALA A 152 -28.26 3.53 12.80
CA ALA A 152 -27.39 2.43 13.17
C ALA A 152 -26.76 2.70 14.53
N ASN A 153 -26.95 1.76 15.46
CA ASN A 153 -26.35 1.85 16.78
C ASN A 153 -24.83 1.96 16.69
N ARG A 154 -24.25 2.65 17.68
CA ARG A 154 -22.80 2.74 17.85
C ARG A 154 -22.18 1.34 17.85
N SER A 155 -21.20 1.16 16.98
CA SER A 155 -20.38 -0.05 16.89
C SER A 155 -18.94 0.32 17.16
N GLU A 156 -18.29 -0.37 18.10
CA GLU A 156 -16.93 -0.08 18.53
C GLU A 156 -15.97 -1.17 18.06
N SER A 157 -14.79 -0.74 17.64
CA SER A 157 -13.65 -1.61 17.38
C SER A 157 -12.61 -1.37 18.45
N LEU A 158 -12.40 -2.37 19.31
CA LEU A 158 -11.43 -2.34 20.39
C LEU A 158 -10.16 -3.08 20.01
N ALA A 159 -9.02 -2.60 20.50
CA ALA A 159 -7.75 -3.30 20.40
C ALA A 159 -7.80 -4.64 21.17
N LYS A 160 -7.23 -5.67 20.56
CA LYS A 160 -7.07 -7.02 21.12
C LYS A 160 -5.91 -7.09 22.10
N GLY A 161 -4.92 -6.21 21.96
CA GLY A 161 -3.72 -6.14 22.81
C GLY A 161 -2.70 -7.24 22.53
N ASP A 162 -2.74 -7.83 21.34
CA ASP A 162 -1.79 -8.86 20.85
C ASP A 162 -0.77 -8.29 19.84
N GLY A 163 -0.73 -6.96 19.70
CA GLY A 163 0.18 -6.24 18.81
C GLY A 163 1.66 -6.40 19.14
N LYS A 164 2.51 -6.36 18.12
CA LYS A 164 3.97 -6.59 18.24
C LYS A 164 4.79 -5.34 18.60
N PHE A 165 4.17 -4.16 18.66
CA PHE A 165 4.85 -2.90 18.90
C PHE A 165 4.15 -2.03 19.95
N GLN A 166 3.70 -2.63 21.05
CA GLN A 166 2.99 -1.90 22.12
C GLN A 166 3.88 -0.99 22.98
N LYS A 167 5.21 -1.22 23.03
CA LYS A 167 6.12 -0.55 23.99
C LYS A 167 7.15 0.40 23.37
N GLY A 168 7.41 0.33 22.05
CA GLY A 168 8.39 1.20 21.39
C GLY A 168 7.86 2.61 21.20
N ARG A 169 8.71 3.65 21.15
CA ARG A 169 8.20 5.00 20.88
C ARG A 169 7.74 5.09 19.42
N ILE A 170 6.65 5.81 19.17
CA ILE A 170 6.12 5.98 17.82
C ILE A 170 5.89 7.46 17.51
N VAL A 171 6.31 7.86 16.32
CA VAL A 171 6.02 9.17 15.72
C VAL A 171 5.24 8.92 14.44
N LEU A 172 4.10 9.59 14.27
CA LEU A 172 3.33 9.55 13.03
C LEU A 172 3.55 10.84 12.25
N LEU A 173 3.87 10.71 10.98
CA LEU A 173 3.95 11.84 10.06
C LEU A 173 2.63 11.94 9.29
N VAL A 174 2.01 13.12 9.33
CA VAL A 174 0.72 13.39 8.68
C VAL A 174 0.72 14.74 7.95
N ASN A 175 -0.15 14.88 6.97
CA ASN A 175 -0.38 16.15 6.29
C ASN A 175 -1.83 16.32 5.82
N GLU A 176 -2.12 17.38 5.09
CA GLU A 176 -3.46 17.74 4.58
C GLU A 176 -4.11 16.66 3.70
N HIS A 177 -3.32 15.72 3.18
CA HIS A 177 -3.79 14.59 2.36
C HIS A 177 -3.93 13.29 3.15
N THR A 178 -3.55 13.27 4.43
CA THR A 178 -3.83 12.18 5.35
C THR A 178 -5.33 12.17 5.65
N ALA A 179 -6.06 11.12 5.25
CA ALA A 179 -7.52 11.08 5.36
C ALA A 179 -8.07 9.71 5.81
N SER A 180 -9.30 9.72 6.35
CA SER A 180 -10.12 8.52 6.58
C SER A 180 -9.41 7.44 7.40
N ALA A 181 -9.13 6.26 6.83
CA ALA A 181 -8.43 5.17 7.52
C ALA A 181 -7.10 5.62 8.15
N SER A 182 -6.37 6.54 7.52
CA SER A 182 -5.15 7.13 8.10
C SER A 182 -5.44 7.98 9.33
N GLU A 183 -6.55 8.71 9.32
CA GLU A 183 -7.01 9.53 10.45
C GLU A 183 -7.48 8.67 11.63
N ILE A 184 -7.98 7.45 11.37
CA ILE A 184 -8.27 6.47 12.43
C ILE A 184 -6.97 6.06 13.14
N VAL A 185 -5.92 5.75 12.37
CA VAL A 185 -4.62 5.37 12.95
C VAL A 185 -4.04 6.54 13.75
N SER A 186 -4.01 7.75 13.18
CA SER A 186 -3.46 8.91 13.90
C SER A 186 -4.31 9.33 15.09
N GLY A 187 -5.63 9.30 14.96
CA GLY A 187 -6.56 9.65 16.04
C GLY A 187 -6.43 8.70 17.22
N ALA A 188 -6.50 7.39 16.98
CA ALA A 188 -6.38 6.41 18.05
C ALA A 188 -5.00 6.47 18.75
N ILE A 189 -3.92 6.67 18.01
CA ILE A 189 -2.58 6.81 18.62
C ILE A 189 -2.46 8.09 19.45
N GLN A 190 -3.12 9.17 19.03
CA GLN A 190 -3.16 10.42 19.76
C GLN A 190 -4.04 10.31 21.02
N ASP A 191 -5.25 9.76 20.89
CA ASP A 191 -6.24 9.66 21.97
C ASP A 191 -5.76 8.81 23.14
N TRP A 192 -4.95 7.79 22.87
CA TRP A 192 -4.36 6.90 23.89
C TRP A 192 -2.96 7.33 24.34
N ASP A 193 -2.51 8.55 24.01
CA ASP A 193 -1.16 9.06 24.29
C ASP A 193 -0.06 8.08 23.86
N ARG A 194 -0.34 7.26 22.84
CA ARG A 194 0.54 6.17 22.44
C ARG A 194 1.73 6.68 21.64
N GLY A 195 1.59 7.82 20.97
CA GLY A 195 2.64 8.40 20.12
C GLY A 195 2.43 9.86 19.82
N VAL A 196 3.40 10.45 19.14
CA VAL A 196 3.38 11.87 18.77
C VAL A 196 3.01 12.02 17.30
N ILE A 197 2.04 12.88 17.02
CA ILE A 197 1.67 13.28 15.66
C ILE A 197 2.49 14.50 15.25
N VAL A 198 3.16 14.43 14.11
CA VAL A 198 4.02 15.50 13.56
C VAL A 198 3.60 15.81 12.12
N GLY A 199 3.52 17.09 11.78
CA GLY A 199 3.25 17.54 10.42
C GLY A 199 2.15 18.60 10.37
N ARG A 200 1.18 18.43 9.47
CA ARG A 200 0.07 19.38 9.26
C ARG A 200 -1.27 18.73 9.62
N ARG A 201 -2.30 19.56 9.81
CA ARG A 201 -3.67 19.08 10.05
C ARG A 201 -4.11 18.15 8.91
N SER A 202 -4.72 17.02 9.28
CA SER A 202 -5.26 16.02 8.36
C SER A 202 -6.51 16.53 7.64
N PHE A 203 -7.01 15.74 6.69
CA PHE A 203 -8.08 16.13 5.78
C PHE A 203 -9.42 16.40 6.48
N GLY A 204 -9.78 15.63 7.52
CA GLY A 204 -11.02 15.76 8.27
C GLY A 204 -12.17 14.89 7.76
N LYS A 205 -11.91 13.65 7.33
CA LYS A 205 -12.94 12.70 6.88
C LYS A 205 -13.22 11.64 7.96
N GLY A 206 -14.26 11.89 8.74
CA GLY A 206 -14.82 10.99 9.77
C GLY A 206 -16.23 10.52 9.45
#